data_AF-A0A1X6MVF8-F1
#
_entry.id   AF-A0A1X6MVF8-F1
#
_cell.length_a   1.000
_cell.length_b   1.000
_cell.length_c   1.000
_cell.angle_alpha   90.00
_cell.angle_beta   90.00
_cell.angle_gamma   90.00
#
_symmetry.space_group_name_H-M   'P 1'
#
loop_
_entity.id
_entity.type
_entity.pdbx_description
1 polymer ?
#
loop_
_entity_poly.entity_id
_entity_poly.type
_entity_poly.pdbx_seq_one_letter_code
_entity_poly.pdbx_strand_id
1 'polypeptide(L)'
;MSIQQEGVLGITSSIGYVGSHTGPFFPDAIIHMRITNDEKALRRVTKKFHNYASVANTTAAPFSPSTTSPVDDAREAFLVELASFHLSLKKNLMVCEAEARQVQEYQRERERIASEHHLLQGQIEHLKTSLEYAQLERKRKIEYDAIAEKINTLPSRDELNRLVL
;
A
#
# COMPACT_ATOMS: atom_id res chain seq x y z
N MET A 1 -7.24 -49.43 5.04
CA MET A 1 -8.44 -48.77 5.61
C MET A 1 -8.17 -47.28 5.47
N SER A 2 -8.49 -46.61 4.34
CA SER A 2 -9.83 -46.22 3.86
C SER A 2 -10.64 -45.62 5.01
N ILE A 3 -10.99 -44.33 5.05
CA ILE A 3 -11.96 -43.55 4.20
C ILE A 3 -11.67 -42.04 4.49
N GLN A 4 -11.31 -41.16 3.53
CA GLN A 4 -12.12 -40.30 2.62
C GLN A 4 -12.44 -38.88 3.19
N GLN A 5 -11.90 -37.77 2.62
CA GLN A 5 -12.54 -36.70 1.77
C GLN A 5 -13.77 -36.00 2.39
N GLU A 6 -14.09 -34.69 2.30
CA GLU A 6 -13.69 -33.45 1.60
C GLU A 6 -13.92 -32.25 2.57
N GLY A 7 -13.27 -31.09 2.48
CA GLY A 7 -13.65 -29.95 1.63
C GLY A 7 -14.79 -29.09 2.21
N VAL A 8 -14.52 -27.85 2.64
CA VAL A 8 -15.34 -26.62 2.47
C VAL A 8 -14.44 -25.40 2.81
N LEU A 9 -14.21 -24.57 1.79
CA LEU A 9 -13.67 -23.22 1.89
C LEU A 9 -14.73 -22.31 2.53
N GLY A 10 -14.49 -21.86 3.76
CA GLY A 10 -15.22 -20.77 4.40
C GLY A 10 -14.31 -19.56 4.56
N ILE A 11 -14.35 -18.64 3.60
CA ILE A 11 -13.71 -17.33 3.70
C ILE A 11 -14.44 -16.59 4.82
N THR A 12 -13.88 -16.63 6.03
CA THR A 12 -14.33 -15.77 7.13
C THR A 12 -14.00 -14.34 6.74
N SER A 13 -15.06 -13.58 6.45
CA SER A 13 -15.04 -12.13 6.34
C SER A 13 -14.28 -11.56 7.54
N SER A 14 -13.13 -10.97 7.27
CA SER A 14 -12.36 -10.16 8.21
C SER A 14 -13.10 -8.83 8.43
N ILE A 15 -14.26 -8.89 9.10
CA ILE A 15 -14.80 -7.77 9.86
C ILE A 15 -13.95 -7.67 11.12
N GLY A 16 -12.95 -6.81 11.03
CA GLY A 16 -11.95 -6.63 12.07
C GLY A 16 -11.31 -5.26 11.96
N TYR A 17 -12.11 -4.19 12.12
CA TYR A 17 -11.59 -2.96 12.69
C TYR A 17 -12.70 -2.25 13.48
N VAL A 18 -12.78 -2.61 14.77
CA VAL A 18 -13.39 -1.77 15.79
C VAL A 18 -12.36 -0.69 16.10
N GLY A 19 -12.46 0.43 15.41
CA GLY A 19 -11.87 1.70 15.80
C GLY A 19 -12.98 2.72 15.82
N SER A 20 -13.37 3.16 17.01
CA SER A 20 -14.35 4.22 17.25
C SER A 20 -14.09 5.41 16.33
N HIS A 21 -14.85 5.54 15.23
CA HIS A 21 -14.69 6.62 14.26
C HIS A 21 -15.94 7.51 14.26
N THR A 22 -16.12 8.25 15.35
CA THR A 22 -16.83 9.52 15.31
C THR A 22 -15.87 10.57 14.74
N GLY A 23 -15.74 10.58 13.40
CA GLY A 23 -14.89 11.50 12.64
C GLY A 23 -15.36 11.60 11.17
N PRO A 24 -15.00 12.67 10.44
CA PRO A 24 -15.71 13.19 9.26
C PRO A 24 -15.48 12.38 7.96
N PHE A 25 -15.32 11.07 8.04
CA PHE A 25 -14.83 10.19 6.97
C PHE A 25 -15.94 9.47 6.17
N PHE A 26 -17.18 9.51 6.66
CA PHE A 26 -18.36 9.05 5.93
C PHE A 26 -18.52 9.63 4.50
N PRO A 27 -18.28 10.93 4.24
CA PRO A 27 -18.39 11.47 2.89
C PRO A 27 -17.41 10.82 1.91
N ASP A 28 -16.16 10.58 2.31
CA ASP A 28 -15.13 10.03 1.40
C ASP A 28 -15.44 8.60 0.97
N ALA A 29 -15.92 7.76 1.88
CA ALA A 29 -16.35 6.39 1.55
C ALA A 29 -17.58 6.39 0.62
N ILE A 30 -18.54 7.29 0.86
CA ILE A 30 -19.72 7.44 -0.01
C ILE A 30 -19.34 8.01 -1.38
N ILE A 31 -18.43 8.97 -1.42
CA ILE A 31 -17.91 9.57 -2.66
C ILE A 31 -17.16 8.50 -3.46
N HIS A 32 -16.28 7.73 -2.83
CA HIS A 32 -15.55 6.64 -3.48
C HIS A 32 -16.50 5.58 -4.05
N MET A 33 -17.50 5.14 -3.27
CA MET A 33 -18.54 4.23 -3.75
C MET A 33 -19.27 4.78 -4.99
N ARG A 34 -19.63 6.07 -4.98
CA ARG A 34 -20.33 6.73 -6.09
C ARG A 34 -19.47 6.97 -7.32
N ILE A 35 -18.15 7.13 -7.14
CA ILE A 35 -17.19 7.26 -8.24
C ILE A 35 -16.96 5.89 -8.89
N THR A 36 -16.83 4.82 -8.08
CA THR A 36 -16.49 3.48 -8.55
C THR A 36 -17.68 2.73 -9.13
N ASN A 37 -18.90 3.00 -8.62
CA ASN A 37 -20.13 2.42 -9.15
C ASN A 37 -20.77 3.36 -10.19
N ASP A 38 -20.54 3.10 -11.49
CA ASP A 38 -21.21 3.83 -12.58
C ASP A 38 -22.68 3.40 -12.72
N GLU A 39 -23.48 3.89 -11.78
CA GLU A 39 -24.93 3.79 -11.75
C GLU A 39 -25.59 4.30 -13.05
N LYS A 40 -24.92 5.16 -13.83
CA LYS A 40 -25.47 5.63 -15.11
C LYS A 40 -25.39 4.54 -16.18
N ALA A 41 -24.35 3.71 -16.20
CA ALA A 41 -24.24 2.61 -17.15
C ALA A 41 -25.33 1.56 -16.93
N LEU A 42 -25.58 1.17 -15.68
CA LEU A 42 -26.67 0.26 -15.34
C LEU A 42 -28.04 0.82 -15.75
N ARG A 43 -28.27 2.12 -15.52
CA ARG A 43 -29.50 2.80 -15.97
C ARG A 43 -29.65 2.79 -17.50
N ARG A 44 -28.57 2.95 -18.26
CA ARG A 44 -28.60 2.87 -19.73
C ARG A 44 -28.97 1.48 -20.23
N VAL A 45 -28.34 0.43 -19.70
CA VAL A 45 -28.68 -0.97 -20.01
C VAL A 45 -30.15 -1.24 -19.73
N THR A 46 -30.62 -0.83 -18.54
CA THR A 46 -32.01 -1.00 -18.12
C THR A 46 -32.97 -0.30 -19.08
N LYS A 47 -32.68 0.93 -19.49
CA LYS A 47 -33.51 1.69 -20.44
C LYS A 47 -33.55 1.01 -21.81
N LYS A 48 -32.42 0.49 -22.31
CA LYS A 48 -32.35 -0.22 -23.59
C LYS A 48 -33.12 -1.54 -23.56
N PHE A 49 -33.05 -2.26 -22.44
CA PHE A 49 -33.85 -3.47 -22.22
C PHE A 49 -35.36 -3.20 -22.29
N HIS A 50 -35.83 -2.18 -21.57
CA HIS A 50 -37.26 -1.82 -21.57
C HIS A 50 -37.74 -1.38 -22.96
N ASN A 51 -36.90 -0.64 -23.70
CA ASN A 51 -37.19 -0.24 -25.07
C ASN A 51 -37.35 -1.47 -25.98
N TYR A 52 -36.40 -2.41 -25.94
CA TYR A 52 -36.49 -3.66 -26.71
C TYR A 52 -37.75 -4.47 -26.35
N ALA A 53 -38.01 -4.66 -25.06
CA ALA A 53 -39.19 -5.41 -24.59
C ALA A 53 -40.51 -4.76 -25.05
N SER A 54 -40.59 -3.42 -25.03
CA SER A 54 -41.76 -2.68 -25.50
C SER A 54 -42.03 -2.92 -26.99
N VAL A 55 -41.01 -2.79 -27.84
CA VAL A 55 -41.11 -2.92 -29.31
C VAL A 55 -41.36 -4.38 -29.72
N ALA A 56 -40.76 -5.34 -29.03
CA ALA A 56 -40.98 -6.76 -29.26
C ALA A 56 -42.42 -7.20 -28.94
N ASN A 57 -43.03 -6.63 -27.89
CA ASN A 57 -44.39 -6.97 -27.46
C ASN A 57 -45.49 -6.25 -28.26
N THR A 58 -45.18 -5.16 -28.97
CA THR A 58 -46.16 -4.40 -29.78
C THR A 58 -46.26 -4.88 -31.24
N THR A 59 -45.28 -5.63 -31.74
CA THR A 59 -45.19 -6.03 -33.17
C THR A 59 -45.94 -7.34 -33.47
N ALA A 60 -47.18 -7.48 -32.99
CA ALA A 60 -48.06 -8.63 -33.29
C ALA A 60 -48.86 -8.48 -34.60
N ALA A 61 -48.34 -7.72 -35.59
CA ALA A 61 -48.99 -7.42 -36.88
C ALA A 61 -48.14 -7.89 -38.08
N PRO A 62 -48.74 -8.17 -39.26
CA PRO A 62 -48.10 -8.96 -40.32
C PRO A 62 -46.86 -8.29 -40.91
N PHE A 63 -45.77 -9.05 -40.98
CA PHE A 63 -44.45 -8.60 -41.44
C PHE A 63 -44.42 -8.22 -42.94
N SER A 64 -43.77 -7.10 -43.26
CA SER A 64 -43.33 -6.73 -44.62
C SER A 64 -41.84 -7.10 -44.78
N PRO A 65 -41.42 -7.81 -45.84
CA PRO A 65 -40.15 -8.55 -45.86
C PRO A 65 -38.90 -7.75 -46.30
N SER A 66 -38.89 -6.40 -46.28
CA SER A 66 -37.80 -5.64 -46.91
C SER A 66 -37.13 -4.54 -46.07
N THR A 67 -37.35 -4.48 -44.76
CA THR A 67 -36.66 -3.53 -43.86
C THR A 67 -36.25 -4.27 -42.59
N THR A 68 -35.02 -4.04 -42.09
CA THR A 68 -34.62 -4.46 -40.74
C THR A 68 -35.70 -4.01 -39.77
N SER A 69 -36.23 -4.96 -39.01
CA SER A 69 -37.37 -4.65 -38.17
C SER A 69 -36.92 -3.73 -37.04
N PRO A 70 -37.75 -2.77 -36.59
CA PRO A 70 -37.42 -1.92 -35.44
C PRO A 70 -37.15 -2.76 -34.16
N VAL A 71 -37.61 -4.01 -34.13
CA VAL A 71 -37.29 -5.00 -33.09
C VAL A 71 -35.81 -5.41 -33.15
N ASP A 72 -35.27 -5.67 -34.35
CA ASP A 72 -33.87 -6.07 -34.54
C ASP A 72 -32.91 -4.94 -34.15
N ASP A 73 -33.22 -3.70 -34.56
CA ASP A 73 -32.41 -2.53 -34.19
C ASP A 73 -32.41 -2.29 -32.67
N ALA A 74 -33.56 -2.45 -32.02
CA ALA A 74 -33.68 -2.33 -30.56
C ALA A 74 -32.94 -3.45 -29.82
N ARG A 75 -32.94 -4.67 -30.38
CA ARG A 75 -32.21 -5.83 -29.87
C ARG A 75 -30.70 -5.61 -29.94
N GLU A 76 -30.18 -5.23 -31.10
CA GLU A 76 -28.75 -4.99 -31.29
C GLU A 76 -28.27 -3.83 -30.40
N ALA A 77 -29.04 -2.75 -30.30
CA ALA A 77 -28.71 -1.63 -29.40
C ALA A 77 -28.66 -2.05 -27.92
N PHE A 78 -29.52 -2.98 -27.48
CA PHE A 78 -29.46 -3.53 -26.13
C PHE A 78 -28.23 -4.44 -25.94
N LEU A 79 -27.93 -5.33 -26.88
CA LEU A 79 -26.80 -6.24 -26.81
C LEU A 79 -25.46 -5.48 -26.75
N VAL A 80 -25.30 -4.43 -27.55
CA VAL A 80 -24.10 -3.58 -27.53
C VAL A 80 -23.92 -2.88 -26.18
N GLU A 81 -24.99 -2.30 -25.62
CA GLU A 81 -24.92 -1.62 -24.32
C GLU A 81 -24.63 -2.64 -23.20
N LEU A 82 -25.23 -3.84 -23.26
CA LEU A 82 -25.00 -4.91 -22.29
C LEU A 82 -23.54 -5.41 -22.33
N ALA A 83 -23.00 -5.64 -23.53
CA ALA A 83 -21.61 -6.04 -23.71
C ALA A 83 -20.64 -4.98 -23.18
N SER A 84 -20.94 -3.70 -23.45
CA SER A 84 -20.16 -2.56 -22.96
C SER A 84 -20.18 -2.48 -21.43
N PHE A 85 -21.34 -2.67 -20.81
CA PHE A 85 -21.49 -2.68 -19.36
C PHE A 85 -20.72 -3.85 -18.71
N HIS A 86 -20.81 -5.04 -19.28
CA HIS A 86 -20.05 -6.21 -18.81
C HIS A 86 -18.53 -5.99 -18.88
N LEU A 87 -18.04 -5.37 -19.96
CA LEU A 87 -16.63 -5.00 -20.08
C LEU A 87 -16.22 -3.99 -18.99
N SER A 88 -17.08 -3.02 -18.70
CA SER A 88 -16.86 -2.06 -17.61
C SER A 88 -16.77 -2.73 -16.24
N LEU A 89 -17.63 -3.72 -15.95
CA LEU A 89 -17.57 -4.47 -14.69
C LEU A 89 -16.25 -5.25 -14.55
N LYS A 90 -15.79 -5.91 -15.62
CA LYS A 90 -14.50 -6.59 -15.64
C LYS A 90 -13.34 -5.64 -15.39
N LYS A 91 -13.36 -4.47 -16.03
CA LYS A 91 -12.37 -3.42 -15.79
C LYS A 91 -12.33 -3.00 -14.33
N ASN A 92 -13.50 -2.73 -13.73
CA ASN A 92 -13.58 -2.31 -12.33
C ASN A 92 -13.03 -3.38 -11.37
N LEU A 93 -13.33 -4.65 -11.62
CA LEU A 93 -12.75 -5.76 -10.84
C LEU A 93 -11.22 -5.77 -10.91
N MET A 94 -10.65 -5.64 -12.13
CA MET A 94 -9.19 -5.60 -12.31
C MET A 94 -8.56 -4.40 -11.62
N VAL A 95 -9.24 -3.25 -11.58
CA VAL A 95 -8.78 -2.07 -10.85
C VAL A 95 -8.75 -2.35 -9.35
N CYS A 96 -9.83 -2.91 -8.77
CA CYS A 96 -9.85 -3.25 -7.35
C CYS A 96 -8.74 -4.26 -6.97
N GLU A 97 -8.48 -5.26 -7.81
CA GLU A 97 -7.37 -6.20 -7.61
C GLU A 97 -5.99 -5.51 -7.68
N ALA A 98 -5.83 -4.56 -8.61
CA ALA A 98 -4.60 -3.79 -8.72
C ALA A 98 -4.39 -2.87 -7.51
N GLU A 99 -5.44 -2.21 -7.03
CA GLU A 99 -5.41 -1.38 -5.82
C GLU A 99 -5.07 -2.21 -4.59
N ALA A 100 -5.64 -3.41 -4.45
CA ALA A 100 -5.31 -4.31 -3.34
C ALA A 100 -3.82 -4.70 -3.33
N ARG A 101 -3.25 -5.03 -4.51
CA ARG A 101 -1.80 -5.25 -4.65
C ARG A 101 -1.00 -4.00 -4.30
N GLN A 102 -1.45 -2.83 -4.75
CA GLN A 102 -0.76 -1.56 -4.49
C GLN A 102 -0.72 -1.23 -3.00
N VAL A 103 -1.82 -1.43 -2.28
CA VAL A 103 -1.89 -1.23 -0.82
C VAL A 103 -0.91 -2.17 -0.10
N GLN A 104 -0.84 -3.43 -0.53
CA GLN A 104 0.09 -4.40 0.07
C GLN A 104 1.55 -3.98 -0.13
N GLU A 105 1.93 -3.58 -1.34
CA GLU A 105 3.28 -3.12 -1.65
C GLU A 105 3.63 -1.84 -0.90
N TYR A 106 2.70 -0.88 -0.83
CA TYR A 106 2.89 0.34 -0.04
C TYR A 106 3.10 0.03 1.43
N GLN A 107 2.34 -0.91 2.00
CA GLN A 107 2.48 -1.30 3.39
C GLN A 107 3.85 -1.92 3.68
N ARG A 108 4.32 -2.80 2.79
CA ARG A 108 5.65 -3.41 2.89
C ARG A 108 6.75 -2.36 2.82
N GLU A 109 6.65 -1.41 1.89
CA GLU A 109 7.66 -0.37 1.72
C GLU A 109 7.68 0.59 2.91
N ARG A 110 6.51 0.92 3.46
CA ARG A 110 6.38 1.73 4.68
C ARG A 110 7.09 1.07 5.87
N GLU A 111 6.91 -0.24 6.04
CA GLU A 111 7.59 -1.01 7.09
C GLU A 111 9.11 -1.06 6.86
N ARG A 112 9.54 -1.27 5.61
CA ARG A 112 10.97 -1.25 5.24
C ARG A 112 11.61 0.09 5.61
N ILE A 113 11.01 1.21 5.19
CA ILE A 113 11.51 2.56 5.48
C ILE A 113 11.55 2.82 6.99
N ALA A 114 10.51 2.43 7.74
CA ALA A 114 10.48 2.59 9.19
C ALA A 114 11.61 1.80 9.88
N SER A 115 11.90 0.58 9.42
CA SER A 115 13.00 -0.23 9.94
C SER A 115 14.37 0.38 9.64
N GLU A 116 14.55 0.92 8.44
CA GLU A 116 15.78 1.59 8.02
C GLU A 116 16.01 2.87 8.83
N HIS A 117 14.95 3.64 9.08
CA HIS A 117 15.01 4.82 9.92
C HIS A 117 15.46 4.49 11.35
N HIS A 118 14.91 3.43 11.95
CA HIS A 118 15.32 2.99 13.28
C HIS A 118 16.78 2.53 13.32
N LEU A 119 17.22 1.78 12.30
CA LEU A 119 18.62 1.37 12.16
C LEU A 119 19.57 2.57 12.08
N LEU A 120 19.26 3.54 11.23
CA LEU A 120 20.07 4.74 11.05
C LEU A 120 20.14 5.59 12.33
N GLN A 121 19.03 5.71 13.07
CA GLN A 121 19.04 6.36 14.37
C GLN A 121 19.99 5.66 15.35
N GLY A 122 19.96 4.33 15.41
CA GLY A 122 20.89 3.55 16.24
C GLY A 122 22.36 3.77 15.84
N GLN A 123 22.65 3.81 14.54
CA GLN A 123 24.00 4.10 14.04
C GLN A 123 24.47 5.51 14.41
N ILE A 124 23.58 6.52 14.34
CA ILE A 124 23.89 7.88 14.74
C ILE A 124 24.27 7.94 16.23
N GLU A 125 23.48 7.32 17.11
CA GLU A 125 23.77 7.32 18.55
C GLU A 125 25.07 6.57 18.87
N HIS A 126 25.34 5.46 18.17
CA HIS A 126 26.61 4.75 18.30
C HIS A 126 27.81 5.60 17.87
N LEU A 127 27.70 6.32 16.75
CA LEU A 127 28.76 7.19 16.25
C LEU A 127 29.01 8.39 17.18
N LYS A 128 27.96 8.98 17.76
CA LYS A 128 28.09 10.04 18.78
C LYS A 128 28.89 9.54 19.99
N THR A 129 28.50 8.40 20.54
CA THR A 129 29.18 7.80 21.69
C THR A 129 30.65 7.49 21.38
N SER A 130 30.91 6.94 20.20
CA SER A 130 32.28 6.64 19.75
C SER A 130 33.13 7.89 19.58
N LEU A 131 32.54 8.98 19.09
CA LEU A 131 33.20 10.27 18.96
C LEU A 131 33.55 10.87 20.33
N GLU A 132 32.61 10.84 21.27
CA GLU A 132 32.84 11.30 22.65
C GLU A 132 33.99 10.55 23.30
N TYR A 133 34.02 9.22 23.15
CA TYR A 133 35.11 8.39 23.66
C TYR A 133 36.46 8.77 23.02
N ALA A 134 36.50 8.91 21.70
CA ALA A 134 37.72 9.29 20.98
C ALA A 134 38.24 10.68 21.38
N GLN A 135 37.34 11.64 21.62
CA GLN A 135 37.70 12.97 22.10
C GLN A 135 38.27 12.93 23.52
N LEU A 136 37.66 12.14 24.40
CA LEU A 136 38.15 11.97 25.76
C LEU A 136 39.54 11.34 25.78
N GLU A 137 39.75 10.29 24.98
CA GLU A 137 41.05 9.62 24.87
C GLU A 137 42.13 10.57 24.35
N ARG A 138 41.80 11.38 23.33
CA ARG A 138 42.70 12.42 22.83
C ARG A 138 43.07 13.43 23.93
N LYS A 139 42.09 13.88 24.72
CA LYS A 139 42.33 14.83 25.81
C LYS A 139 43.28 14.25 26.86
N ARG A 140 43.04 13.01 27.29
CA ARG A 140 43.93 12.30 28.23
C ARG A 140 45.34 12.16 27.67
N LYS A 141 45.48 11.78 26.40
CA LYS A 141 46.79 11.65 25.76
C LYS A 141 47.56 12.97 25.78
N ILE A 142 46.91 14.08 25.46
CA ILE A 142 47.53 15.42 25.52
C ILE A 142 47.99 15.75 26.96
N GLU A 143 47.18 15.43 27.97
CA GLU A 143 47.55 15.63 29.37
C GLU A 143 48.76 14.77 29.79
N TYR A 144 48.80 13.51 29.37
CA TYR A 144 49.95 12.63 29.59
C TYR A 144 51.21 13.14 28.89
N ASP A 145 51.11 13.54 27.62
CA ASP A 145 52.23 14.07 26.84
C ASP A 145 52.80 15.33 27.52
N ALA A 146 51.94 16.23 28.00
CA ALA A 146 52.36 17.43 28.73
C ALA A 146 53.08 17.13 30.06
N ILE A 147 52.66 16.09 30.79
CA ILE A 147 53.35 15.64 32.01
C ILE A 147 54.67 14.97 31.65
N ALA A 148 54.70 14.13 30.62
CA ALA A 148 55.91 13.47 30.14
C ALA A 148 56.98 14.49 29.72
N GLU A 149 56.60 15.55 29.00
CA GLU A 149 57.49 16.66 28.67
C GLU A 149 58.11 17.31 29.91
N LYS A 150 57.31 17.56 30.96
CA LYS A 150 57.83 18.10 32.22
C LYS A 150 58.80 17.15 32.90
N ILE A 151 58.47 15.86 32.98
CA ILE A 151 59.34 14.84 33.58
C ILE A 151 60.66 14.74 32.82
N ASN A 152 60.64 14.84 31.49
CA ASN A 152 61.84 14.81 30.66
C ASN A 152 62.79 16.01 30.89
N THR A 153 62.35 17.07 31.57
CA THR A 153 63.25 18.16 31.99
C THR A 153 63.98 17.88 33.31
N LEU A 154 63.60 16.82 34.03
CA LEU A 154 64.25 16.37 35.26
C LEU A 154 65.36 15.36 34.94
N PRO A 155 66.42 15.28 35.77
CA PRO A 155 67.47 14.28 35.60
C PRO A 155 66.88 12.86 35.68
N SER A 156 67.44 11.95 34.90
CA SER A 156 66.97 10.57 34.86
C SER A 156 67.17 9.90 36.22
N ARG A 157 66.33 8.89 36.50
CA ARG A 157 66.38 8.17 37.77
C ARG A 157 67.74 7.51 38.03
N ASP A 158 68.41 7.05 36.97
CA ASP A 158 69.73 6.44 37.06
C ASP A 158 70.86 7.45 37.30
N GLU A 159 70.72 8.67 36.78
CA GLU A 159 71.63 9.78 37.12
C GLU A 159 71.46 10.20 38.58
N LEU A 160 70.22 10.29 39.07
CA LEU A 160 69.95 10.66 40.45
C LEU A 160 70.48 9.60 41.44
N ASN A 161 70.30 8.30 41.15
CA ASN A 161 70.82 7.23 42.00
C ASN A 161 72.35 7.22 42.10
N ARG A 162 73.07 7.65 41.05
CA ARG A 162 74.53 7.79 41.05
C ARG A 162 75.04 9.02 41.79
N LEU A 163 74.18 10.02 42.03
CA LEU A 163 74.51 11.24 42.78
C LEU A 163 74.27 11.10 44.29
N VAL A 164 73.43 10.15 44.71
CA VAL A 164 73.03 9.93 46.11
C VAL A 164 73.86 8.83 46.80
N LEU A 165 74.55 7.99 46.02
CA LEU A 165 75.57 7.03 46.47
C LEU A 165 76.97 7.62 46.33
#